data_AF-A0A958XDF8-F1
#
_entry.id   AF-A0A958XDF8-F1
#
_cell.length_a   1.000
_cell.length_b   1.000
_cell.length_c   1.000
_cell.angle_alpha   90.00
_cell.angle_beta   90.00
_cell.angle_gamma   90.00
#
_symmetry.space_group_name_H-M   'P 1'
#
loop_
_entity.id
_entity.type
_entity.pdbx_description
1 polymer ?
#
loop_
_entity_poly.entity_id
_entity_poly.type
_entity_poly.pdbx_seq_one_letter_code
_entity_poly.pdbx_strand_id
1 'polypeptide(L)'
;MQLNLTRDLVFFDVETTGLNVIRDRIVQIALVKLHKNGQEPSEFSTLINPGIPISEESMMIHGITPKDLANKPVFNQVAQKIWDFIGDSDLAGYNSNRFDVPMLMEEFARVGMEFDISKRRLIDV
;
A
#
# COMPACT_ATOMS: atom_id res chain seq x y z
N MET A 1 -1.49 23.40 -9.43
CA MET A 1 -2.93 23.40 -9.08
C MET A 1 -3.03 23.03 -7.61
N GLN A 2 -3.68 23.85 -6.77
CA GLN A 2 -3.83 23.55 -5.34
C GLN A 2 -5.15 22.80 -5.14
N LEU A 3 -5.09 21.57 -4.62
CA LEU A 3 -6.29 20.77 -4.35
C LEU A 3 -6.97 21.29 -3.08
N ASN A 4 -8.30 21.47 -3.12
CA ASN A 4 -9.08 21.88 -1.96
C ASN A 4 -9.51 20.64 -1.14
N LEU A 5 -8.61 20.18 -0.27
CA LEU A 5 -8.80 18.97 0.51
C LEU A 5 -9.43 19.26 1.89
N THR A 6 -10.36 18.41 2.33
CA THR A 6 -10.96 18.50 3.68
C THR A 6 -10.30 17.54 4.69
N ARG A 7 -9.60 16.52 4.19
CA ARG A 7 -8.73 15.58 4.90
C ARG A 7 -7.47 15.39 4.07
N ASP A 8 -6.38 14.96 4.69
CA ASP A 8 -5.20 14.55 3.93
C ASP A 8 -5.57 13.43 2.97
N LEU A 9 -4.91 13.37 1.82
CA LEU A 9 -5.14 12.36 0.79
C LEU A 9 -3.87 11.57 0.56
N VAL A 10 -3.93 10.25 0.71
CA VAL A 10 -2.80 9.37 0.42
C VAL A 10 -3.06 8.65 -0.89
N PHE A 11 -2.21 8.95 -1.87
CA PHE A 11 -2.08 8.15 -3.08
C PHE A 11 -1.23 6.94 -2.76
N PHE A 12 -1.67 5.76 -3.15
CA PHE A 12 -0.87 4.56 -3.00
C PHE A 12 -1.05 3.57 -4.14
N ASP A 13 -0.04 2.73 -4.27
CA ASP A 13 0.09 1.69 -5.27
C ASP A 13 0.89 0.54 -4.65
N VAL A 14 0.51 -0.70 -4.97
CA VAL A 14 1.18 -1.91 -4.48
C VAL A 14 1.61 -2.83 -5.60
N GLU A 15 2.79 -3.42 -5.43
CA GLU A 15 3.22 -4.58 -6.21
C GLU A 15 3.08 -5.84 -5.36
N THR A 16 2.71 -6.96 -6.00
CA THR A 16 2.26 -8.14 -5.27
C THR A 16 2.80 -9.45 -5.86
N THR A 17 2.78 -10.52 -5.05
CA THR A 17 3.23 -11.85 -5.49
C THR A 17 2.36 -12.49 -6.58
N GLY A 18 1.14 -11.97 -6.76
CA GLY A 18 0.10 -12.46 -7.66
C GLY A 18 -1.21 -11.70 -7.46
N LEU A 19 -2.27 -12.09 -8.16
CA LEU A 19 -3.53 -11.33 -8.23
C LEU A 19 -4.61 -11.77 -7.22
N ASN A 20 -4.32 -12.71 -6.33
CA ASN A 20 -5.30 -13.21 -5.36
C ASN A 20 -5.19 -12.49 -4.02
N VAL A 21 -6.15 -11.61 -3.72
CA VAL A 21 -6.14 -10.77 -2.50
C VAL A 21 -6.01 -11.56 -1.19
N ILE A 22 -6.54 -12.78 -1.13
CA ILE A 22 -6.54 -13.61 0.09
C ILE A 22 -5.23 -14.39 0.26
N ARG A 23 -4.52 -14.71 -0.84
CA ARG A 23 -3.35 -15.61 -0.80
C ARG A 23 -2.03 -14.88 -1.06
N ASP A 24 -2.06 -13.92 -1.97
CA ASP A 24 -0.90 -13.16 -2.38
C ASP A 24 -0.56 -12.07 -1.37
N ARG A 25 0.68 -11.58 -1.49
CA ARG A 25 1.32 -10.70 -0.52
C ARG A 25 1.88 -9.47 -1.22
N ILE A 26 1.95 -8.36 -0.48
CA ILE A 26 2.57 -7.13 -0.97
C ILE A 26 4.10 -7.32 -0.97
N VAL A 27 4.75 -6.99 -2.10
CA VAL A 27 6.22 -6.97 -2.26
C VAL A 27 6.79 -5.56 -2.35
N GLN A 28 5.97 -4.57 -2.70
CA GLN A 28 6.30 -3.15 -2.65
C GLN A 28 5.06 -2.34 -2.31
N ILE A 29 5.23 -1.27 -1.56
CA ILE A 29 4.22 -0.23 -1.39
C ILE A 29 4.86 1.14 -1.59
N ALA A 30 4.16 2.01 -2.31
CA ALA A 30 4.49 3.43 -2.44
C ALA A 30 3.31 4.26 -1.95
N LEU A 31 3.61 5.30 -1.16
CA LEU A 31 2.65 6.21 -0.54
C LEU A 31 3.09 7.65 -0.80
N VAL A 32 2.17 8.48 -1.29
CA VAL A 32 2.34 9.93 -1.39
C VAL A 32 1.19 10.61 -0.66
N LYS A 33 1.49 11.35 0.40
CA LYS A 33 0.50 12.10 1.17
C LYS A 33 0.46 13.55 0.70
N LEU A 34 -0.71 13.99 0.25
CA LEU A 34 -1.05 15.39 0.10
C LEU A 34 -1.73 15.90 1.37
N HIS A 35 -1.16 16.95 1.97
CA HIS A 35 -1.68 17.50 3.21
C HIS A 35 -2.77 18.53 2.95
N LYS A 36 -3.86 18.47 3.72
CA LYS A 36 -5.00 19.39 3.58
C LYS A 36 -4.65 20.86 3.86
N ASN A 37 -3.59 21.09 4.62
CA ASN A 37 -3.10 22.43 4.98
C ASN A 37 -2.18 23.03 3.91
N GLY A 38 -1.94 22.33 2.79
CA GLY A 38 -1.07 22.80 1.71
C GLY A 38 0.43 22.67 2.01
N GLN A 39 0.83 21.91 3.03
CA GLN A 39 2.23 21.51 3.19
C GLN A 39 2.71 20.68 2.00
N GLU A 40 4.02 20.74 1.75
CA GLU A 40 4.67 19.93 0.72
C GLU A 40 4.35 18.44 0.91
N PRO A 41 4.15 17.69 -0.19
CA PRO A 41 3.86 16.26 -0.11
C PRO A 41 4.89 15.50 0.70
N SER A 42 4.43 14.47 1.42
CA SER A 42 5.30 13.51 2.06
C SER A 42 5.28 12.20 1.29
N GLU A 43 6.41 11.52 1.20
CA GLU A 43 6.55 10.29 0.44
C GLU A 43 7.12 9.17 1.32
N PHE A 44 6.63 7.96 1.10
CA PHE A 44 7.17 6.75 1.70
C PHE A 44 7.07 5.59 0.71
N SER A 45 8.18 4.90 0.46
CA SER A 45 8.17 3.66 -0.32
C SER A 45 9.08 2.63 0.34
N THR A 46 8.68 1.36 0.27
CA THR A 46 9.49 0.27 0.77
C THR A 46 9.23 -1.02 0.00
N LEU A 47 10.29 -1.82 -0.15
CA LEU A 47 10.19 -3.22 -0.56
C LEU A 47 9.95 -4.07 0.67
N ILE A 48 9.13 -5.11 0.52
CA ILE A 48 8.68 -5.98 1.60
C ILE A 48 9.00 -7.41 1.22
N ASN A 49 9.60 -8.16 2.15
CA ASN A 49 9.76 -9.60 1.99
C ASN A 49 8.41 -10.27 2.25
N PRO A 50 7.79 -10.93 1.26
CA PRO A 50 6.45 -11.51 1.40
C PRO A 50 6.45 -12.80 2.23
N GLY A 51 7.62 -13.42 2.45
CA GLY A 51 7.76 -14.72 3.10
C GLY A 51 7.19 -15.90 2.28
N ILE A 52 6.78 -15.66 1.03
CA ILE A 52 6.25 -16.66 0.09
C ILE A 52 6.85 -16.46 -1.31
N PRO A 53 6.78 -17.48 -2.20
CA PRO A 53 7.20 -17.32 -3.59
C PRO A 53 6.40 -16.25 -4.35
N ILE A 54 7.05 -15.62 -5.33
CA ILE A 54 6.45 -14.67 -6.27
C ILE A 54 6.16 -15.42 -7.57
N SER A 55 4.99 -15.18 -8.18
CA SER A 55 4.69 -15.76 -9.49
C SER A 55 5.63 -15.22 -10.58
N GLU A 56 5.91 -16.03 -11.60
CA GLU A 56 6.75 -15.59 -12.73
C GLU A 56 6.07 -14.44 -13.52
N GLU A 57 4.75 -14.48 -13.65
CA GLU A 57 3.96 -13.42 -14.28
C GLU A 57 4.12 -12.08 -13.55
N SER A 58 3.96 -12.06 -12.22
CA SER A 58 4.20 -10.84 -11.43
C SER A 58 5.64 -10.33 -11.60
N MET A 59 6.64 -11.22 -11.52
CA MET A 59 8.04 -10.84 -11.75
C MET A 59 8.26 -10.22 -13.13
N MET A 60 7.61 -10.72 -14.18
CA MET A 60 7.72 -10.14 -15.53
C MET A 60 7.07 -8.76 -15.64
N ILE A 61 6.04 -8.47 -14.84
CA ILE A 61 5.34 -7.18 -14.85
C ILE A 61 6.16 -6.11 -14.12
N HIS A 62 6.49 -6.34 -12.84
CA HIS A 62 7.11 -5.31 -11.98
C HIS A 62 8.64 -5.41 -11.89
N GLY A 63 9.24 -6.52 -12.35
CA GLY A 63 10.69 -6.73 -12.33
C GLY A 63 11.33 -7.04 -10.97
N ILE A 64 10.59 -6.96 -9.86
CA ILE A 64 11.06 -7.33 -8.52
C ILE A 64 11.29 -8.84 -8.41
N THR A 65 12.51 -9.23 -8.02
CA THR A 65 12.90 -10.63 -7.86
C THR A 65 13.01 -11.06 -6.40
N PRO A 66 12.98 -12.38 -6.09
CA PRO A 66 13.22 -12.87 -4.73
C PRO A 66 14.56 -12.40 -4.14
N LYS A 67 15.58 -12.18 -4.98
CA LYS A 67 16.88 -11.67 -4.56
C LYS A 67 16.79 -10.23 -4.04
N ASP A 68 15.94 -9.40 -4.63
CA ASP A 68 15.73 -8.01 -4.21
C ASP A 68 15.06 -7.93 -2.84
N LEU A 69 14.25 -8.95 -2.51
CA LEU A 69 13.44 -9.01 -1.29
C LEU A 69 14.10 -9.78 -0.13
N ALA A 70 15.12 -10.58 -0.38
CA ALA A 70 15.69 -11.51 0.61
C ALA A 70 16.09 -10.83 1.94
N ASN A 71 16.60 -9.60 1.88
CA ASN A 71 17.05 -8.81 3.04
C ASN A 71 16.10 -7.65 3.39
N LYS A 72 14.87 -7.66 2.87
CA LYS A 72 13.86 -6.63 3.12
C LYS A 72 13.02 -7.00 4.34
N PRO A 73 12.44 -6.00 5.04
CA PRO A 73 11.58 -6.29 6.17
C PRO A 73 10.33 -7.05 5.71
N VAL A 74 9.82 -7.93 6.56
CA VAL A 74 8.49 -8.54 6.39
C VAL A 74 7.40 -7.52 6.76
N PHE A 75 6.16 -7.73 6.30
CA PHE A 75 5.08 -6.74 6.47
C PHE A 75 4.88 -6.30 7.93
N ASN A 76 4.94 -7.23 8.90
CA ASN A 76 4.77 -6.90 10.33
C ASN A 76 5.80 -5.89 10.87
N GLN A 77 6.99 -5.80 10.27
CA GLN A 77 8.03 -4.87 10.68
C GLN A 77 7.80 -3.46 10.14
N VAL A 78 7.00 -3.31 9.07
CA VAL A 78 6.68 -2.02 8.45
C VAL A 78 5.23 -1.59 8.64
N ALA A 79 4.36 -2.50 9.09
CA ALA A 79 2.92 -2.28 9.22
C ALA A 79 2.59 -1.01 10.03
N GLN A 80 3.17 -0.84 11.22
CA GLN A 80 2.91 0.35 12.05
C GLN A 80 3.33 1.64 11.32
N LYS A 81 4.46 1.61 10.61
CA LYS A 81 4.93 2.79 9.86
C LYS A 81 4.01 3.15 8.71
N ILE A 82 3.51 2.17 7.97
CA ILE A 82 2.52 2.36 6.90
C ILE A 82 1.21 2.89 7.49
N TRP A 83 0.76 2.29 8.59
CA TRP A 83 -0.44 2.71 9.31
C TRP A 83 -0.36 4.17 9.76
N ASP A 84 0.74 4.56 10.40
CA ASP A 84 0.96 5.93 10.88
C ASP A 84 1.09 6.91 9.70
N PHE A 85 1.75 6.48 8.62
CA PHE A 85 1.83 7.27 7.40
C PHE A 85 0.45 7.51 6.81
N ILE A 86 -0.43 6.51 6.75
CA ILE A 86 -1.80 6.70 6.26
C ILE A 86 -2.61 7.54 7.26
N GLY A 87 -2.47 7.26 8.56
CA GLY A 87 -3.19 7.94 9.62
C GLY A 87 -4.68 7.97 9.32
N ASP A 88 -5.26 9.17 9.32
CA ASP A 88 -6.68 9.41 9.06
C ASP A 88 -6.99 9.82 7.60
N SER A 89 -6.02 9.74 6.70
CA SER A 89 -6.19 10.19 5.31
C SER A 89 -7.27 9.45 4.54
N ASP A 90 -7.92 10.15 3.61
CA ASP A 90 -8.63 9.49 2.51
C ASP A 90 -7.60 8.76 1.62
N LEU A 91 -8.04 7.76 0.87
CA LEU A 91 -7.16 6.96 0.01
C LEU A 91 -7.47 7.23 -1.46
N ALA A 92 -6.43 7.30 -2.28
CA ALA A 92 -6.51 7.39 -3.73
C ALA A 92 -5.57 6.41 -4.41
N GLY A 93 -5.98 5.93 -5.59
CA GLY A 93 -5.17 5.07 -6.44
C GLY A 93 -5.85 4.83 -7.78
N TYR A 94 -5.17 4.16 -8.69
CA TYR A 94 -5.70 3.80 -10.01
C TYR A 94 -6.19 2.35 -9.99
N ASN A 95 -7.47 2.11 -10.30
CA ASN A 95 -8.13 0.80 -10.17
C ASN A 95 -7.92 0.11 -8.80
N SER A 96 -7.80 0.93 -7.75
CA SER A 96 -7.31 0.56 -6.41
C SER A 96 -8.38 -0.06 -5.53
N ASN A 97 -9.66 0.29 -5.72
CA ASN A 97 -10.76 -0.18 -4.87
C ASN A 97 -10.96 -1.70 -4.96
N ARG A 98 -10.61 -2.29 -6.10
CA ARG A 98 -10.80 -3.72 -6.38
C ARG A 98 -9.58 -4.57 -6.01
N PHE A 99 -8.41 -3.95 -5.85
CA PHE A 99 -7.16 -4.69 -5.68
C PHE A 99 -6.29 -4.13 -4.56
N ASP A 100 -5.72 -2.95 -4.71
CA ASP A 100 -4.75 -2.36 -3.77
C ASP A 100 -5.33 -2.18 -2.36
N VAL A 101 -6.56 -1.66 -2.25
CA VAL A 101 -7.24 -1.48 -0.96
C VAL A 101 -7.48 -2.83 -0.27
N PRO A 102 -8.10 -3.84 -0.92
CA PRO A 102 -8.20 -5.20 -0.38
C PRO A 102 -6.85 -5.82 0.00
N MET A 103 -5.81 -5.67 -0.84
CA MET A 103 -4.46 -6.20 -0.55
C MET A 103 -3.88 -5.60 0.74
N LEU A 104 -4.00 -4.28 0.90
CA LEU A 104 -3.54 -3.57 2.09
C LEU A 104 -4.32 -4.00 3.34
N MET A 105 -5.64 -4.15 3.23
CA MET A 105 -6.49 -4.63 4.33
C MET A 105 -6.11 -6.04 4.75
N GLU A 106 -5.87 -6.96 3.82
CA GLU A 106 -5.46 -8.34 4.10
C GLU A 106 -4.08 -8.40 4.77
N GLU A 107 -3.11 -7.60 4.33
CA GLU A 107 -1.80 -7.54 5.00
C GLU A 107 -1.90 -6.99 6.44
N PHE A 108 -2.73 -5.95 6.67
CA PHE A 108 -2.99 -5.47 8.02
C PHE A 108 -3.70 -6.52 8.89
N ALA A 109 -4.70 -7.22 8.34
CA ALA A 109 -5.41 -8.27 9.04
C ALA A 109 -4.47 -9.41 9.48
N ARG A 110 -3.50 -9.80 8.62
CA ARG A 110 -2.48 -10.82 8.95
C ARG A 110 -1.61 -10.46 10.15
N VAL A 111 -1.47 -9.18 10.47
CA VAL A 111 -0.69 -8.69 11.61
C VAL A 111 -1.57 -8.21 12.76
N GLY A 112 -2.88 -8.52 12.72
CA GLY A 112 -3.83 -8.20 13.78
C GLY A 112 -4.25 -6.74 13.84
N MET A 113 -4.11 -5.99 12.73
CA MET A 113 -4.52 -4.60 12.63
C MET A 113 -5.78 -4.51 11.77
N GLU A 114 -6.88 -4.00 12.34
CA GLU A 114 -8.15 -3.87 11.62
C GLU A 114 -8.23 -2.52 10.91
N PHE A 115 -7.96 -2.51 9.59
CA PHE A 115 -7.95 -1.29 8.80
C PHE A 115 -9.37 -0.88 8.35
N ASP A 116 -10.06 -0.11 9.19
CA ASP A 116 -11.41 0.40 8.92
C ASP A 116 -11.41 1.48 7.82
N ILE A 117 -11.89 1.10 6.64
CA ILE A 117 -12.05 1.98 5.48
C ILE A 117 -13.40 2.68 5.43
N SER A 118 -14.39 2.31 6.27
CA SER A 118 -15.75 2.86 6.21
C SER A 118 -15.82 4.36 6.52
N LYS A 119 -14.78 4.89 7.18
CA LYS A 119 -14.63 6.29 7.58
C LYS A 119 -13.79 7.11 6.61
N ARG A 120 -13.34 6.51 5.50
CA ARG A 120 -12.47 7.14 4.50
C ARG A 120 -13.19 7.22 3.17
N ARG A 121 -12.90 8.27 2.40
CA ARG A 121 -13.23 8.28 0.98
C ARG A 121 -12.18 7.46 0.25
N LEU A 122 -12.65 6.63 -0.68
CA LEU A 122 -11.79 5.94 -1.63
C LEU A 122 -11.98 6.59 -3.00
N ILE A 123 -10.91 7.20 -3.50
CA ILE A 123 -10.89 7.91 -4.78
C ILE A 123 -10.18 7.02 -5.78
N ASP A 124 -10.98 6.39 -6.64
CA ASP A 124 -10.50 5.47 -7.65
C ASP A 124 -10.55 6.13 -9.02
N VAL A 125 -9.43 6.11 -9.73
CA VAL A 125 -9.24 6.82 -11.02
C VAL A 125 -9.11 5.84 -12.17
#